data_AF-E2E9Z5-F1
#
_entry.id   AF-E2E9Z5-F1
#
_cell.length_a   1.000
_cell.length_b   1.000
_cell.length_c   1.000
_cell.angle_alpha   90.00
_cell.angle_beta   90.00
_cell.angle_gamma   90.00
#
_symmetry.space_group_name_H-M   'P 1'
#
loop_
_entity.id
_entity.type
_entity.pdbx_description
1 polymer ?
#
loop_
_entity_poly.entity_id
_entity_poly.type
_entity_poly.pdbx_seq_one_letter_code
_entity_poly.pdbx_strand_id
1 'polypeptide(L)'
;MIQMNTILKVADNSGAKTVFCFKFPNKLKHNATFFNEKAKVSIRSLRKRGSLKIKKGDIYTALVLRQKINLRRFNGSFIKFSNNSVILFDPKKDNTPLGTRIFGIVNKELRLKKYLKIISLASCLI
;
A
#
# COMPACT_ATOMS: atom_id res chain seq x y z
N MET A 1 5.21 -11.52 1.99
CA MET A 1 5.58 -11.51 0.58
C MET A 1 4.32 -11.22 -0.21
N ILE A 2 4.39 -10.26 -1.13
CA ILE A 2 3.32 -9.95 -2.08
C ILE A 2 3.86 -10.28 -3.46
N GLN A 3 3.14 -11.07 -4.24
CA GLN A 3 3.57 -11.50 -5.56
C GLN A 3 2.65 -10.96 -6.66
N MET A 4 3.04 -11.14 -7.92
CA MET A 4 2.11 -10.94 -9.03
C MET A 4 0.84 -11.77 -8.82
N ASN A 5 -0.28 -11.26 -9.32
CA ASN A 5 -1.61 -11.85 -9.17
C ASN A 5 -2.16 -11.87 -7.73
N THR A 6 -1.53 -11.15 -6.79
CA THR A 6 -2.05 -11.02 -5.43
C THR A 6 -3.14 -9.95 -5.36
N ILE A 7 -4.26 -10.27 -4.72
CA ILE A 7 -5.29 -9.29 -4.34
C ILE A 7 -4.92 -8.68 -2.98
N LEU A 8 -4.88 -7.35 -2.92
CA LEU A 8 -4.48 -6.58 -1.75
C LEU A 8 -5.63 -5.69 -1.27
N LYS A 9 -5.74 -5.52 0.05
CA LYS A 9 -6.69 -4.58 0.65
C LYS A 9 -6.14 -3.15 0.56
N VAL A 10 -7.00 -2.17 0.32
CA VAL A 10 -6.61 -0.76 0.35
C VAL A 10 -6.86 -0.16 1.73
N ALA A 11 -5.81 0.42 2.30
CA ALA A 11 -5.75 0.95 3.65
C ALA A 11 -5.92 2.48 3.71
N ASP A 12 -6.48 3.11 2.68
CA ASP A 12 -6.80 4.54 2.68
C ASP A 12 -8.28 4.78 2.37
N ASN A 13 -8.68 6.05 2.42
CA ASN A 13 -10.00 6.52 2.06
C ASN A 13 -10.14 6.96 0.59
N SER A 14 -9.25 6.51 -0.31
CA SER A 14 -9.33 6.86 -1.75
C SER A 14 -10.67 6.48 -2.38
N GLY A 15 -11.33 5.44 -1.86
CA GLY A 15 -12.54 4.83 -2.41
C GLY A 15 -12.35 3.40 -2.87
N ALA A 16 -11.10 2.95 -3.05
CA ALA A 16 -10.79 1.57 -3.39
C ALA A 16 -10.97 0.65 -2.16
N LYS A 17 -11.49 -0.56 -2.41
CA LYS A 17 -11.61 -1.61 -1.40
C LYS A 17 -10.51 -2.65 -1.57
N THR A 18 -10.36 -3.16 -2.79
CA THR A 18 -9.30 -4.11 -3.14
C THR A 18 -8.68 -3.76 -4.48
N VAL A 19 -7.40 -4.10 -4.60
CA VAL A 19 -6.61 -3.92 -5.82
C VAL A 19 -5.91 -5.21 -6.21
N PHE A 20 -5.67 -5.38 -7.49
CA PHE A 20 -4.96 -6.51 -8.07
C PHE A 20 -3.54 -6.09 -8.44
N CYS A 21 -2.54 -6.76 -7.90
CA CYS A 21 -1.14 -6.49 -8.18
C CYS A 21 -0.68 -7.23 -9.43
N PHE A 22 -0.21 -6.49 -10.44
CA PHE A 22 0.17 -7.10 -11.72
C PHE A 22 1.62 -6.81 -12.12
N LYS A 23 2.31 -5.83 -11.53
CA LYS A 23 3.71 -5.53 -11.87
C LYS A 23 4.44 -4.84 -10.72
N PHE A 24 5.75 -5.08 -10.60
CA PHE A 24 6.62 -4.36 -9.68
C PHE A 24 7.54 -3.41 -10.45
N PRO A 25 7.53 -2.09 -10.16
CA PRO A 25 8.50 -1.18 -10.74
C PRO A 25 9.92 -1.56 -10.34
N ASN A 26 10.87 -1.40 -11.27
CA ASN A 26 12.31 -1.64 -11.07
C ASN A 26 12.69 -3.09 -10.73
N LYS A 27 11.85 -4.07 -11.06
CA LYS A 27 12.12 -5.50 -10.87
C LYS A 27 11.86 -6.24 -12.19
N LEU A 28 12.93 -6.59 -12.90
CA LEU A 28 12.85 -7.32 -14.19
C LEU A 28 12.66 -8.83 -14.00
N LYS A 29 13.29 -9.44 -12.99
CA LYS A 29 13.28 -10.89 -12.74
C LYS A 29 12.55 -11.30 -11.45
N HIS A 30 12.06 -10.34 -10.67
CA HIS A 30 11.45 -10.61 -9.36
C HIS A 30 9.93 -10.47 -9.41
N ASN A 31 9.23 -11.57 -9.16
CA ASN A 31 7.77 -11.64 -9.13
C ASN A 31 7.20 -11.34 -7.74
N ALA A 32 7.99 -10.74 -6.84
CA ALA A 32 7.59 -10.48 -5.47
C ALA A 32 8.18 -9.18 -4.89
N THR A 33 7.45 -8.66 -3.91
CA THR A 33 7.74 -7.42 -3.20
C THR A 33 7.49 -7.55 -1.70
N PHE A 34 8.22 -6.73 -0.94
CA PHE A 34 8.18 -6.68 0.52
C PHE A 34 7.57 -5.36 1.01
N PHE A 35 7.56 -5.19 2.33
CA PHE A 35 7.14 -3.96 2.98
C PHE A 35 7.89 -2.75 2.41
N ASN A 36 7.21 -1.60 2.30
CA ASN A 36 7.77 -0.33 1.86
C ASN A 36 8.33 -0.31 0.40
N GLU A 37 7.97 -1.30 -0.39
CA GLU A 37 8.21 -1.29 -1.84
C GLU A 37 6.92 -0.90 -2.59
N LYS A 38 7.11 -0.40 -3.82
CA LYS A 38 6.02 0.01 -4.69
C LYS A 38 5.55 -1.17 -5.56
N ALA A 39 4.28 -1.15 -5.93
CA ALA A 39 3.68 -2.07 -6.89
C ALA A 39 2.74 -1.30 -7.83
N LYS A 40 2.63 -1.75 -9.08
CA LYS A 40 1.58 -1.33 -10.00
C LYS A 40 0.37 -2.22 -9.80
N VAL A 41 -0.77 -1.59 -9.56
CA VAL A 41 -2.01 -2.26 -9.20
C VAL A 41 -3.17 -1.74 -10.02
N SER A 42 -4.16 -2.59 -10.30
CA SER A 42 -5.43 -2.20 -10.89
C SER A 42 -6.56 -2.28 -9.85
N ILE A 43 -7.51 -1.36 -9.91
CA ILE A 43 -8.65 -1.35 -8.99
C ILE A 43 -9.60 -2.50 -9.32
N ARG A 44 -9.77 -3.43 -8.37
CA ARG A 44 -10.63 -4.60 -8.54
C ARG A 44 -12.03 -4.38 -7.98
N SER A 45 -12.13 -3.76 -6.80
CA SER A 45 -13.39 -3.41 -6.18
C SER A 45 -13.33 -2.06 -5.47
N LEU A 46 -14.45 -1.34 -5.53
CA LEU A 46 -14.64 -0.04 -4.89
C LEU A 46 -15.50 -0.20 -3.63
N ARG A 47 -15.40 0.76 -2.72
CA ARG A 47 -16.32 0.88 -1.58
C ARG A 47 -17.62 1.50 -2.10
N LYS A 48 -18.80 1.00 -1.68
CA LYS A 48 -20.10 1.56 -2.08
C LYS A 48 -20.33 2.92 -1.39
N ARG A 49 -19.81 4.02 -1.95
CA ARG A 49 -19.98 5.38 -1.41
C ARG A 49 -19.97 6.40 -2.55
N GLY A 50 -21.07 7.11 -2.76
CA GLY A 50 -21.17 8.35 -3.53
C GLY A 50 -20.43 8.40 -4.88
N SER A 51 -20.17 9.61 -5.36
CA SER A 51 -19.31 9.86 -6.52
C SER A 51 -17.83 9.69 -6.13
N LEU A 52 -17.23 8.58 -6.55
CA LEU A 52 -15.81 8.30 -6.32
C LEU A 52 -14.95 8.89 -7.43
N LYS A 53 -13.78 9.43 -7.05
CA LYS A 53 -12.76 9.92 -8.01
C LYS A 53 -12.10 8.80 -8.81
N ILE A 54 -12.26 7.55 -8.38
CA ILE A 54 -11.63 6.35 -8.95
C ILE A 54 -12.67 5.39 -9.49
N LYS A 55 -12.33 4.73 -10.60
CA LYS A 55 -13.16 3.74 -11.29
C LYS A 55 -12.55 2.35 -11.17
N LYS A 56 -13.37 1.33 -11.41
CA LYS A 56 -12.91 -0.06 -11.49
C LYS A 56 -12.05 -0.22 -12.76
N GLY A 57 -10.91 -0.89 -12.64
CA GLY A 57 -9.96 -1.08 -13.73
C GLY A 57 -8.84 -0.05 -13.78
N ASP A 58 -8.99 1.11 -13.13
CA ASP A 58 -7.95 2.14 -13.13
C ASP A 58 -6.64 1.62 -12.55
N ILE A 59 -5.54 2.06 -13.13
CA ILE A 59 -4.19 1.64 -12.78
C ILE A 59 -3.51 2.70 -11.92
N TYR A 60 -3.00 2.27 -10.77
CA TYR A 60 -2.28 3.13 -9.84
C TYR A 60 -0.95 2.53 -9.42
N THR A 61 -0.06 3.38 -8.96
CA THR A 61 1.10 2.97 -8.17
C THR A 61 0.65 2.89 -6.71
N ALA A 62 1.00 1.80 -6.02
CA ALA A 62 0.65 1.58 -4.63
C ALA A 62 1.90 1.28 -3.79
N LEU A 63 1.90 1.69 -2.52
CA LEU A 63 2.92 1.34 -1.54
C LEU A 63 2.42 0.23 -0.63
N VAL A 64 3.27 -0.78 -0.41
CA VAL A 64 2.98 -1.82 0.57
C VAL A 64 3.17 -1.30 2.00
N LEU A 65 2.08 -1.29 2.77
CA LEU A 65 2.09 -0.90 4.19
C LEU A 65 2.16 -2.08 5.14
N ARG A 66 1.36 -3.13 4.90
CA ARG A 66 1.24 -4.28 5.80
C ARG A 66 1.41 -5.57 5.03
N GLN A 67 2.09 -6.52 5.66
CA GLN A 67 2.27 -7.87 5.13
C GLN A 67 2.00 -8.94 6.19
N LYS A 68 1.45 -10.06 5.75
CA LYS A 68 1.26 -11.28 6.56
C LYS A 68 2.56 -12.04 6.83
N ILE A 69 3.62 -11.77 6.08
CA ILE A 69 4.94 -12.36 6.34
C ILE A 69 5.60 -11.63 7.51
N ASN A 70 6.44 -12.34 8.25
CA ASN A 70 7.24 -11.75 9.31
C ASN A 70 8.26 -10.78 8.71
N LEU A 71 8.27 -9.55 9.20
CA LEU A 71 9.28 -8.54 8.92
C LEU A 71 10.25 -8.51 10.09
N ARG A 72 11.54 -8.76 9.84
CA ARG A 72 12.59 -8.62 10.86
C ARG A 72 13.00 -7.15 10.98
N ARG A 73 12.97 -6.62 12.20
CA ARG A 73 13.49 -5.29 12.53
C ARG A 73 14.99 -5.36 12.84
N PHE A 74 15.65 -4.20 12.76
CA PHE A 74 17.07 -4.07 13.09
C PHE A 74 17.40 -4.50 14.52
N ASN A 75 16.49 -4.26 15.48
CA ASN A 75 16.64 -4.69 16.86
C ASN A 75 16.37 -6.20 17.08
N GLY A 76 16.17 -6.98 16.01
CA GLY A 76 15.92 -8.42 16.09
C GLY A 76 14.46 -8.82 16.31
N SER A 77 13.57 -7.89 16.68
CA SER A 77 12.14 -8.18 16.82
C SER A 77 11.45 -8.43 15.47
N PHE A 78 10.33 -9.15 15.49
CA PHE A 78 9.52 -9.44 14.31
C PHE A 78 8.17 -8.73 14.35
N ILE A 79 7.74 -8.21 13.21
CA ILE A 79 6.38 -7.67 13.02
C ILE A 79 5.64 -8.57 12.04
N LYS A 80 4.39 -8.90 12.36
CA LYS A 80 3.47 -9.59 11.46
C LYS A 80 2.11 -8.92 11.50
N PHE A 81 1.51 -8.68 10.33
CA PHE A 81 0.15 -8.15 10.25
C PHE A 81 -0.84 -9.26 9.91
N SER A 82 -2.10 -9.07 10.32
CA SER A 82 -3.18 -9.99 9.98
C SER A 82 -3.54 -9.99 8.49
N ASN A 83 -3.26 -8.90 7.76
CA ASN A 83 -3.65 -8.72 6.36
C ASN A 83 -2.58 -8.01 5.54
N ASN A 84 -2.51 -8.35 4.25
CA ASN A 84 -1.72 -7.60 3.27
C ASN A 84 -2.51 -6.35 2.85
N SER A 85 -1.91 -5.17 2.96
CA SER A 85 -2.56 -3.93 2.53
C SER A 85 -1.62 -2.89 1.95
N VAL A 86 -2.19 -2.06 1.08
CA VAL A 86 -1.51 -1.01 0.35
C VAL A 86 -2.22 0.32 0.46
N ILE A 87 -1.52 1.39 0.11
CA ILE A 87 -2.09 2.72 -0.16
C ILE A 87 -1.85 3.09 -1.60
N LEU A 88 -2.74 3.89 -2.18
CA LEU A 88 -2.61 4.38 -3.54
C LEU A 88 -1.86 5.71 -3.53
N PHE A 89 -1.00 5.92 -4.53
CA PHE A 89 -0.38 7.21 -4.78
C PHE A 89 -1.17 8.03 -5.79
N ASP A 90 -1.13 9.35 -5.63
CA ASP A 90 -1.62 10.30 -6.63
C ASP A 90 -0.73 10.21 -7.88
N PRO A 91 -1.30 9.97 -9.08
CA PRO A 91 -0.52 9.90 -10.31
C PRO A 91 0.12 11.23 -10.71
N LYS A 92 -0.37 12.37 -10.20
CA LYS A 92 0.15 13.71 -10.52
C LYS A 92 1.23 14.21 -9.57
N LYS A 93 1.39 13.57 -8.41
CA LYS A 93 2.22 14.06 -7.31
C LYS A 93 3.05 12.93 -6.71
N ASP A 94 4.36 13.01 -6.88
CA ASP A 94 5.28 11.97 -6.47
C ASP A 94 5.20 11.65 -4.97
N ASN A 95 5.11 10.35 -4.68
CA ASN A 95 5.08 9.78 -3.32
C ASN A 95 4.01 10.37 -2.40
N THR A 96 2.98 11.02 -2.96
CA THR A 96 1.86 11.56 -2.18
C THR A 96 0.67 10.60 -2.22
N PRO A 97 0.08 10.27 -1.06
CA PRO A 97 -1.05 9.35 -1.03
C PRO A 97 -2.27 10.00 -1.72
N LEU A 98 -3.01 9.17 -2.47
CA LEU A 98 -4.26 9.57 -3.12
C LEU A 98 -5.35 9.84 -2.08
N GLY A 99 -5.39 9.03 -1.01
CA GLY A 99 -6.28 9.22 0.12
C GLY A 99 -5.77 10.29 1.09
N THR A 100 -6.70 10.95 1.77
CA THR A 100 -6.43 11.94 2.83
C THR A 100 -6.35 11.32 4.23
N ARG A 101 -6.68 10.04 4.40
CA ARG A 101 -6.60 9.32 5.68
C ARG A 101 -6.16 7.88 5.47
N ILE A 102 -5.32 7.37 6.37
CA ILE A 102 -4.80 6.01 6.34
C ILE A 102 -5.34 5.22 7.54
N PHE A 103 -5.82 4.01 7.28
CA PHE A 103 -6.52 3.16 8.24
C PHE A 103 -5.63 2.07 8.85
N GLY A 104 -5.71 1.96 10.17
CA GLY A 104 -5.04 0.96 10.98
C GLY A 104 -3.56 1.25 11.22
N ILE A 105 -2.87 0.27 11.80
CA ILE A 105 -1.48 0.41 12.23
C ILE A 105 -0.53 0.50 11.02
N VAL A 106 0.45 1.39 11.11
CA VAL A 106 1.49 1.63 10.11
C VAL A 106 2.88 1.57 10.76
N ASN A 107 3.83 0.99 10.05
CA ASN A 107 5.22 0.85 10.48
C ASN A 107 5.98 2.19 10.50
N LYS A 108 6.65 2.51 11.62
CA LYS A 108 7.50 3.72 11.77
C LYS A 108 8.69 3.75 10.82
N GLU A 109 9.11 2.59 10.29
CA GLU A 109 10.24 2.47 9.36
C GLU A 109 10.01 3.24 8.04
N LEU A 110 8.77 3.64 7.71
CA LEU A 110 8.48 4.51 6.57
C LEU A 110 9.17 5.89 6.66
N ARG A 111 9.58 6.32 7.87
CA ARG A 111 10.22 7.62 8.09
C ARG A 111 11.59 7.68 7.41
N LEU A 112 12.33 6.57 7.46
CA LEU A 112 13.65 6.42 6.85
C LEU A 112 13.61 6.57 5.33
N LYS A 113 12.44 6.38 4.72
CA LYS A 113 12.25 6.33 3.27
C LYS A 113 11.52 7.56 2.74
N LYS A 114 11.51 8.65 3.53
CA LYS A 114 10.95 9.97 3.19
C LYS A 114 9.44 9.98 2.91
N TYR A 115 8.70 8.99 3.42
CA TYR A 115 7.23 8.96 3.34
C TYR A 115 6.55 9.73 4.49
N LEU A 116 7.00 10.96 4.75
CA LEU A 116 6.55 11.78 5.89
C LEU A 116 5.04 12.05 5.87
N LYS A 117 4.46 12.32 4.69
CA LYS A 117 3.02 12.54 4.54
C LYS A 117 2.20 11.33 4.96
N ILE A 118 2.67 10.11 4.65
CA ILE A 118 1.96 8.88 5.02
C ILE A 118 1.97 8.69 6.54
N ILE A 119 3.09 8.97 7.18
CA ILE A 119 3.20 8.90 8.64
C ILE A 119 2.28 9.94 9.31
N SER A 120 2.25 11.16 8.79
CA SER A 120 1.40 12.24 9.30
C SER A 120 -0.09 11.92 9.16
N LEU A 121 -0.50 11.14 8.16
CA LEU A 121 -1.90 10.76 7.93
C LEU A 121 -2.31 9.44 8.61
N ALA A 122 -1.36 8.73 9.21
CA ALA A 122 -1.61 7.45 9.87
C ALA A 122 -2.18 7.68 11.28
N SER A 123 -3.23 6.94 11.63
CA SER A 123 -3.87 7.05 12.94
C SER A 123 -3.04 6.43 14.08
N CYS A 124 -2.25 5.39 13.77
CA CYS A 124 -1.48 4.64 14.76
C CYS A 124 -0.19 4.10 14.12
N LEU A 125 0.93 4.20 14.84
CA LEU A 125 2.26 3.81 14.37
C LEU A 125 2.87 2.73 15.27
N ILE A 126 3.48 1.70 14.68
CA ILE A 126 4.22 0.63 15.38
C ILE A 126 5.69 0.62 15.03
#